data_AF-A0A6J1MHZ5-F1
#
_entry.id   AF-A0A6J1MHZ5-F1
#
_cell.length_a   1.000
_cell.length_b   1.000
_cell.length_c   1.000
_cell.angle_alpha   90.00
_cell.angle_beta   90.00
_cell.angle_gamma   90.00
#
_symmetry.space_group_name_H-M   'P 1'
#
loop_
_entity.id
_entity.type
_entity.pdbx_description
1 polymer ?
#
loop_
_entity_poly.entity_id
_entity_poly.type
_entity_poly.pdbx_seq_one_letter_code
_entity_poly.pdbx_strand_id
1 'polypeptide(L)'
;MTANVLRNLPVVFVSLLTVIGGTQDITRVKRLRADSAAVPEPAQALDAPEPEPNTAPAPTAFIHPSVKEYLELGMAIPGKPGTDYPILGAVPYTNFYCDEQAYPGFFADMDTRCQAWHYCDIDGRQASFLCPNGTIFSQGVASCDWWFNVRCSLSPALYPLNARLYRRRKKQNRPQPHRVIDKKLIDEIFL
;
A
#
# COMPACT_ATOMS: atom_id res chain seq x y z
N MET A 1 -69.43 -43.31 -2.24
CA MET A 1 -68.05 -43.66 -1.86
C MET A 1 -67.25 -42.35 -1.81
N THR A 2 -67.51 -41.42 -0.89
CA THR A 2 -66.84 -41.27 0.44
C THR A 2 -65.31 -41.34 0.35
N ALA A 3 -64.64 -40.18 0.25
CA ALA A 3 -63.97 -39.44 1.35
C ALA A 3 -62.56 -40.03 1.65
N ASN A 4 -61.46 -39.28 1.64
CA ASN A 4 -61.15 -38.26 2.64
C ASN A 4 -60.06 -37.28 2.18
N VAL A 5 -60.38 -36.01 2.40
CA VAL A 5 -59.44 -34.91 2.69
C VAL A 5 -58.94 -35.10 4.13
N LEU A 6 -57.67 -34.83 4.45
CA LEU A 6 -57.33 -34.10 5.68
C LEU A 6 -55.86 -33.60 5.69
N ARG A 7 -55.73 -32.29 5.92
CA ARG A 7 -54.59 -31.53 6.47
C ARG A 7 -53.92 -32.26 7.64
N ASN A 8 -52.65 -31.93 7.94
CA ASN A 8 -52.15 -31.59 9.31
C ASN A 8 -50.62 -31.30 9.36
N LEU A 9 -50.26 -30.07 9.75
CA LEU A 9 -49.11 -29.73 10.65
C LEU A 9 -49.72 -29.46 12.05
N PRO A 10 -48.98 -29.32 13.19
CA PRO A 10 -47.56 -29.54 13.52
C PRO A 10 -47.36 -30.31 14.88
N VAL A 11 -46.21 -30.96 15.15
CA VAL A 11 -45.78 -31.25 16.54
C VAL A 11 -44.24 -31.24 16.66
N VAL A 12 -43.76 -30.39 17.55
CA VAL A 12 -42.38 -30.26 18.03
C VAL A 12 -42.01 -31.50 18.85
N PHE A 13 -40.92 -32.18 18.50
CA PHE A 13 -40.28 -33.18 19.36
C PHE A 13 -38.86 -32.74 19.70
N VAL A 14 -38.69 -32.29 20.94
CA VAL A 14 -37.40 -32.04 21.57
C VAL A 14 -36.79 -33.41 21.93
N SER A 15 -35.65 -33.75 21.34
CA SER A 15 -34.83 -34.88 21.78
C SER A 15 -33.53 -34.36 22.37
N LEU A 16 -33.47 -34.43 23.69
CA LEU A 16 -32.34 -34.15 24.56
C LEU A 16 -31.26 -35.22 24.33
N LEU A 17 -30.13 -34.86 23.73
CA LEU A 17 -28.92 -35.69 23.74
C LEU A 17 -27.93 -35.10 24.75
N THR A 18 -27.67 -35.88 25.79
CA THR A 18 -26.76 -35.62 26.91
C THR A 18 -25.32 -35.46 26.43
N VAL A 19 -24.70 -34.31 26.74
CA VAL A 19 -23.27 -34.06 26.56
C VAL A 19 -22.52 -34.85 27.63
N ILE A 20 -21.73 -35.85 27.22
CA ILE A 20 -20.77 -36.54 28.08
C ILE A 20 -19.50 -35.68 28.09
N GLY A 21 -19.30 -34.90 29.15
CA GLY A 21 -18.07 -34.13 29.36
C GLY A 21 -16.93 -35.04 29.78
N GLY A 22 -15.92 -35.22 28.92
CA GLY A 22 -14.63 -35.80 29.27
C GLY A 22 -13.64 -34.70 29.65
N THR A 23 -13.25 -34.65 30.91
CA THR A 23 -12.19 -33.77 31.44
C THR A 23 -10.82 -34.36 31.06
N GLN A 24 -10.03 -33.63 30.27
CA GLN A 24 -8.59 -33.88 30.14
C GLN A 24 -7.84 -32.84 30.97
N ASP A 25 -7.44 -33.21 32.18
CA ASP A 25 -6.46 -32.47 32.97
C ASP A 25 -5.07 -32.73 32.40
N ILE A 26 -4.57 -31.78 31.60
CA ILE A 26 -3.14 -31.67 31.30
C ILE A 26 -2.61 -30.52 32.17
N THR A 27 -1.93 -30.88 33.26
CA THR A 27 -1.22 -29.93 34.13
C THR A 27 -0.01 -29.34 33.39
N ARG A 28 -0.20 -28.18 32.77
CA ARG A 28 0.89 -27.39 32.18
C ARG A 28 1.71 -26.74 33.30
N VAL A 29 2.85 -27.32 33.66
CA VAL A 29 3.86 -26.63 34.47
C VAL A 29 4.40 -25.44 33.65
N LYS A 30 4.05 -24.22 34.06
CA LYS A 30 4.63 -23.00 33.49
C LYS A 30 6.07 -22.88 34.00
N ARG A 31 7.06 -23.02 33.11
CA ARG A 31 8.43 -22.55 33.39
C ARG A 31 8.36 -21.04 33.63
N LEU A 32 8.79 -20.58 34.80
CA LEU A 32 9.03 -19.17 35.07
C LEU A 32 10.10 -18.69 34.09
N ARG A 33 9.79 -17.62 33.34
CA ARG A 33 10.76 -16.93 32.50
C ARG A 33 11.77 -16.26 33.43
N ALA A 34 13.06 -16.36 33.11
CA ALA A 34 14.12 -15.74 33.88
C ALA A 34 13.87 -14.24 34.06
N ASP A 35 14.09 -13.75 35.28
CA ASP A 35 13.97 -12.34 35.64
C ASP A 35 14.83 -11.49 34.71
N SER A 36 14.18 -10.68 33.87
CA SER A 36 14.84 -9.60 33.18
C SER A 36 15.03 -8.49 34.20
N ALA A 37 16.17 -8.50 34.89
CA ALA A 37 16.61 -7.35 35.65
C ALA A 37 16.56 -6.12 34.72
N ALA A 38 15.84 -5.09 35.18
CA ALA A 38 15.61 -3.85 34.47
C ALA A 38 16.95 -3.19 34.07
N VAL A 39 17.36 -3.39 32.83
CA VAL A 39 18.26 -2.47 32.15
C VAL A 39 17.35 -1.42 31.52
N PRO A 40 17.46 -0.12 31.87
CA PRO A 40 16.73 0.92 31.16
C PRO A 40 17.23 0.93 29.72
N GLU A 41 16.35 0.55 28.79
CA GLU A 41 16.59 0.72 27.36
C GLU A 41 16.54 2.23 27.05
N PRO A 42 17.48 2.79 26.25
CA PRO A 42 17.37 4.18 25.83
C PRO A 42 16.08 4.37 25.02
N ALA A 43 15.32 5.43 25.36
CA ALA A 43 14.05 5.74 24.71
C ALA A 43 14.25 5.83 23.18
N GLN A 44 13.47 5.07 22.43
CA GLN A 44 13.48 5.16 20.97
C GLN A 44 12.77 6.45 20.56
N ALA A 45 13.18 7.04 19.43
CA ALA A 45 12.70 8.34 18.95
C ALA A 45 11.17 8.43 18.73
N LEU A 46 10.47 7.28 18.74
CA LEU A 46 9.01 7.17 18.70
C LEU A 46 8.31 7.61 19.99
N ASP A 47 9.03 7.69 21.12
CA ASP A 47 8.53 8.16 22.42
C ASP A 47 8.79 9.66 22.66
N ALA A 48 9.34 10.37 21.67
CA ALA A 48 9.56 11.81 21.78
C ALA A 48 8.20 12.55 21.76
N PRO A 49 7.94 13.47 22.70
CA PRO A 49 6.76 14.32 22.66
C PRO A 49 6.67 15.05 21.31
N GLU A 50 5.48 15.06 20.69
CA GLU A 50 5.26 15.82 19.47
C GLU A 50 5.58 17.31 19.72
N PRO A 51 6.30 17.98 18.82
CA PRO A 51 6.63 19.39 19.00
C PRO A 51 5.36 20.24 19.00
N GLU A 52 5.23 21.09 20.03
CA GLU A 52 4.13 22.03 20.19
C GLU A 52 3.94 22.91 18.93
N PRO A 53 2.70 23.05 18.41
CA PRO A 53 2.41 23.53 17.05
C PRO A 53 2.79 24.99 16.76
N ASN A 54 3.20 25.76 17.78
CA ASN A 54 3.53 27.19 17.66
C ASN A 54 4.99 27.52 17.97
N THR A 55 5.86 26.52 18.05
CA THR A 55 7.29 26.77 18.32
C THR A 55 7.99 27.13 17.02
N ALA A 56 8.43 28.38 16.88
CA ALA A 56 9.29 28.77 15.77
C ALA A 56 10.56 27.90 15.78
N PRO A 57 11.04 27.41 14.61
CA PRO A 57 12.29 26.66 14.55
C PRO A 57 13.41 27.47 15.20
N ALA A 58 14.26 26.80 15.99
CA ALA A 58 15.42 27.46 16.59
C ALA A 58 16.26 28.13 15.48
N PRO A 59 16.70 29.39 15.66
CA PRO A 59 17.52 30.04 14.64
C PRO A 59 18.77 29.20 14.39
N THR A 60 19.13 29.01 13.12
CA THR A 60 20.25 28.13 12.71
C THR A 60 21.59 28.49 13.36
N ALA A 61 21.76 29.72 13.83
CA ALA A 61 22.92 30.15 14.62
C ALA A 61 23.04 29.48 16.01
N PHE A 62 21.94 28.96 16.56
CA PHE A 62 21.92 28.27 17.86
C PHE A 62 21.94 26.74 17.73
N ILE A 63 21.98 26.22 16.50
CA ILE A 63 22.04 24.78 16.24
C ILE A 63 23.52 24.37 16.21
N HIS A 64 23.89 23.43 17.10
CA HIS A 64 25.24 22.88 17.14
C HIS A 64 25.63 22.28 15.77
N PRO A 65 26.90 22.38 15.32
CA PRO A 65 27.32 21.90 14.00
C PRO A 65 26.90 20.46 13.70
N SER A 66 26.97 19.56 14.70
CA SER A 66 26.51 18.19 14.52
C SER A 66 24.99 18.06 14.33
N VAL A 67 24.17 18.86 15.02
CA VAL A 67 22.70 18.85 14.83
C VAL A 67 22.34 19.44 13.47
N LYS A 68 23.08 20.45 13.02
CA LYS A 68 22.94 21.00 11.67
C LYS A 68 23.29 19.95 10.61
N GLU A 69 24.39 19.23 10.81
CA GLU A 69 24.78 18.11 9.94
C GLU A 69 23.72 17.00 9.96
N TYR A 70 23.16 16.62 11.12
CA TYR A 70 22.05 15.66 11.21
C TYR A 70 20.76 16.17 10.55
N LEU A 71 20.45 17.47 10.61
CA LEU A 71 19.30 18.08 9.96
C LEU A 71 19.50 18.14 8.43
N GLU A 72 20.73 18.38 7.99
CA GLU A 72 21.15 18.35 6.59
C GLU A 72 21.21 16.91 6.04
N LEU A 73 21.68 15.94 6.83
CA LEU A 73 21.55 14.50 6.56
C LEU A 73 20.07 14.06 6.58
N GLY A 74 19.25 14.70 7.41
CA GLY A 74 17.81 14.54 7.48
C GLY A 74 17.07 15.06 6.25
N MET A 75 17.72 15.87 5.40
CA MET A 75 17.29 16.14 4.03
C MET A 75 17.64 14.96 3.12
N ALA A 76 17.19 13.76 3.50
CA ALA A 76 17.42 12.50 2.79
C ALA A 76 16.77 12.46 1.39
N ILE A 77 15.91 13.43 1.08
CA ILE A 77 15.18 13.52 -0.19
C ILE A 77 15.72 14.74 -0.96
N PRO A 78 16.36 14.54 -2.13
CA PRO A 78 16.79 15.64 -2.97
C PRO A 78 15.62 16.54 -3.41
N GLY A 79 15.84 17.85 -3.44
CA GLY A 79 14.83 18.84 -3.83
C GLY A 79 14.11 19.51 -2.65
N LYS A 80 13.39 20.59 -2.94
CA LYS A 80 12.65 21.39 -1.96
C LYS A 80 11.21 20.89 -1.84
N PRO A 81 10.77 20.43 -0.65
CA PRO A 81 9.39 20.02 -0.44
C PRO A 81 8.41 21.15 -0.74
N GLY A 82 7.23 20.80 -1.28
CA GLY A 82 6.19 21.74 -1.70
C GLY A 82 6.44 22.40 -3.07
N THR A 83 7.71 22.61 -3.43
CA THR A 83 8.12 23.20 -4.71
C THR A 83 8.42 22.13 -5.75
N ASP A 84 9.44 21.29 -5.49
CA ASP A 84 9.91 20.28 -6.43
C ASP A 84 9.03 19.02 -6.40
N TYR A 85 8.50 18.70 -5.22
CA TYR A 85 7.55 17.60 -5.02
C TYR A 85 6.47 17.96 -3.99
N PRO A 86 5.26 17.40 -4.11
CA PRO A 86 4.17 17.60 -3.15
C PRO A 86 4.42 16.86 -1.82
N ILE A 87 3.84 17.38 -0.73
CA ILE A 87 3.98 16.87 0.64
C ILE A 87 2.62 16.70 1.34
N LEU A 88 1.65 16.19 0.59
CA LEU A 88 0.32 15.89 1.12
C LEU A 88 0.45 14.84 2.23
N GLY A 89 -0.33 15.00 3.31
CA GLY A 89 -0.41 14.03 4.42
C GLY A 89 -1.59 13.05 4.29
N ALA A 90 -2.53 13.35 3.41
CA ALA A 90 -3.69 12.53 3.09
C ALA A 90 -4.10 12.79 1.64
N VAL A 91 -4.85 11.87 1.04
CA VAL A 91 -5.43 12.03 -0.29
C VAL A 91 -6.51 13.13 -0.23
N PRO A 92 -6.34 14.29 -0.89
CA PRO A 92 -7.36 15.31 -0.94
C PRO A 92 -8.50 14.88 -1.88
N TYR A 93 -9.63 15.58 -1.78
CA TYR A 93 -10.68 15.45 -2.80
C TYR A 93 -10.23 16.11 -4.10
N THR A 94 -10.35 15.39 -5.22
CA THR A 94 -9.98 15.82 -6.57
C THR A 94 -11.08 15.44 -7.56
N ASN A 95 -11.02 15.97 -8.79
CA ASN A 95 -12.05 15.68 -9.81
C ASN A 95 -11.78 14.36 -10.56
N PHE A 96 -11.23 13.36 -9.88
CA PHE A 96 -10.94 12.05 -10.46
C PHE A 96 -12.02 11.03 -10.09
N TYR A 97 -12.65 10.45 -11.11
CA TYR A 97 -13.63 9.38 -10.96
C TYR A 97 -13.31 8.18 -11.85
N CYS A 98 -13.39 6.98 -11.27
CA CYS A 98 -13.16 5.73 -12.01
C CYS A 98 -14.18 5.51 -13.14
N ASP A 99 -15.42 5.97 -12.99
CA ASP A 99 -16.48 5.81 -13.98
C ASP A 99 -16.23 6.61 -15.27
N GLU A 100 -15.36 7.61 -15.22
CA GLU A 100 -14.97 8.42 -16.38
C GLU A 100 -13.77 7.82 -17.13
N GLN A 101 -13.14 6.78 -16.59
CA GLN A 101 -11.96 6.17 -17.18
C GLN A 101 -12.32 5.04 -18.15
N ALA A 102 -11.62 5.00 -19.29
CA ALA A 102 -11.87 4.00 -20.33
C ALA A 102 -11.48 2.55 -19.93
N TYR A 103 -10.62 2.39 -18.92
CA TYR A 103 -10.10 1.08 -18.50
C TYR A 103 -10.03 0.99 -16.96
N PRO A 104 -10.29 -0.18 -16.35
CA PRO A 104 -9.91 -0.40 -14.96
C PRO A 104 -8.38 -0.46 -14.84
N GLY A 105 -7.84 -0.03 -13.71
CA GLY A 105 -6.39 -0.01 -13.47
C GLY A 105 -5.92 1.09 -12.55
N PHE A 106 -4.69 1.54 -12.77
CA PHE A 106 -4.03 2.53 -11.92
C PHE A 106 -3.99 3.89 -12.61
N PHE A 107 -4.26 4.96 -11.88
CA PHE A 107 -4.34 6.31 -12.44
C PHE A 107 -3.58 7.29 -11.57
N ALA A 108 -2.62 7.99 -12.14
CA ALA A 108 -1.97 9.11 -11.47
C ALA A 108 -2.96 10.27 -11.30
N ASP A 109 -3.02 10.89 -10.12
CA ASP A 109 -3.87 12.06 -9.91
C ASP A 109 -3.12 13.34 -10.30
N MET A 110 -3.58 14.00 -11.37
CA MET A 110 -2.96 15.24 -11.87
C MET A 110 -3.16 16.43 -10.92
N ASP A 111 -4.26 16.48 -10.18
CA ASP A 111 -4.60 17.59 -9.28
C ASP A 111 -3.64 17.61 -8.06
N THR A 112 -3.08 16.45 -7.71
CA THR A 112 -2.11 16.30 -6.60
C THR A 112 -0.65 16.31 -7.05
N ARG A 113 -0.37 16.69 -8.30
CA ARG A 113 0.97 16.54 -8.92
C ARG A 113 1.48 15.10 -8.84
N CYS A 114 0.60 14.14 -9.07
CA CYS A 114 0.84 12.70 -9.02
C CYS A 114 1.26 12.14 -7.66
N GLN A 115 1.13 12.87 -6.53
CA GLN A 115 1.38 12.26 -5.23
C GLN A 115 0.29 11.25 -4.88
N ALA A 116 -0.96 11.62 -5.15
CA ALA A 116 -2.07 10.70 -5.07
C ALA A 116 -2.20 9.90 -6.37
N TRP A 117 -2.76 8.71 -6.23
CA TRP A 117 -3.13 7.86 -7.34
C TRP A 117 -4.35 7.03 -6.95
N HIS A 118 -5.07 6.57 -7.97
CA HIS A 118 -6.32 5.85 -7.81
C HIS A 118 -6.23 4.48 -8.45
N TYR A 119 -6.76 3.48 -7.75
CA TYR A 119 -7.05 2.17 -8.26
C TYR A 119 -8.53 2.09 -8.60
N CYS A 120 -8.81 1.82 -9.88
CA CYS A 120 -10.14 1.57 -10.39
C CYS A 120 -10.31 0.07 -10.64
N ASP A 121 -11.19 -0.56 -9.87
CA ASP A 121 -11.54 -1.96 -10.06
C ASP A 121 -12.42 -2.16 -11.30
N ILE A 122 -12.54 -3.40 -11.77
CA ILE A 122 -13.37 -3.76 -12.92
C ILE A 122 -14.87 -3.46 -12.69
N ASP A 123 -15.29 -3.42 -11.43
CA ASP A 123 -16.67 -3.11 -11.02
C ASP A 123 -16.91 -1.60 -10.84
N GLY A 124 -15.94 -0.73 -11.16
CA GLY A 124 -16.03 0.73 -10.96
C GLY A 124 -15.66 1.22 -9.55
N ARG A 125 -15.41 0.30 -8.61
CA ARG A 125 -14.97 0.67 -7.26
C ARG A 125 -13.63 1.42 -7.30
N GLN A 126 -13.59 2.55 -6.60
CA GLN A 126 -12.41 3.40 -6.50
C GLN A 126 -11.74 3.25 -5.13
N ALA A 127 -10.42 3.08 -5.13
CA ALA A 127 -9.58 3.24 -3.95
C ALA A 127 -8.49 4.26 -4.26
N SER A 128 -8.16 5.12 -3.29
CA SER A 128 -7.21 6.20 -3.49
C SER A 128 -6.08 6.09 -2.50
N PHE A 129 -4.87 6.34 -2.95
CA PHE A 129 -3.64 6.15 -2.18
C PHE A 129 -2.71 7.32 -2.36
N LEU A 130 -1.74 7.43 -1.46
CA LEU A 130 -0.73 8.48 -1.47
C LEU A 130 0.65 7.85 -1.53
N CYS A 131 1.50 8.35 -2.42
CA CYS A 131 2.93 8.07 -2.40
C CYS A 131 3.61 8.78 -1.22
N PRO A 132 4.63 8.17 -0.60
CA PRO A 132 5.44 8.83 0.44
C PRO A 132 6.08 10.13 -0.05
N ASN A 133 6.41 11.02 0.90
CA ASN A 133 7.11 12.28 0.61
C ASN A 133 8.40 12.01 -0.19
N GLY A 134 8.63 12.82 -1.23
CA GLY A 134 9.76 12.66 -2.16
C GLY A 134 9.50 11.73 -3.35
N THR A 135 8.36 11.04 -3.38
CA THR A 135 7.96 10.17 -4.49
C THR A 135 6.63 10.58 -5.06
N ILE A 136 6.42 10.28 -6.34
CA ILE A 136 5.14 10.47 -7.03
C ILE A 136 4.84 9.24 -7.90
N PHE A 137 3.57 9.04 -8.22
CA PHE A 137 3.11 7.88 -8.94
C PHE A 137 3.53 7.94 -10.41
N SER A 138 4.27 6.91 -10.84
CA SER A 138 4.66 6.73 -12.23
C SER A 138 3.65 5.85 -12.95
N GLN A 139 2.85 6.47 -13.83
CA GLN A 139 1.84 5.77 -14.61
C GLN A 139 2.43 4.65 -15.49
N GLY A 140 3.66 4.84 -16.00
CA GLY A 140 4.31 3.90 -16.91
C GLY A 140 4.69 2.56 -16.25
N VAL A 141 5.08 2.60 -14.98
CA VAL A 141 5.48 1.40 -14.21
C VAL A 141 4.44 0.97 -13.18
N ALA A 142 3.38 1.77 -12.98
CA ALA A 142 2.33 1.56 -11.99
C ALA A 142 2.86 1.43 -10.55
N SER A 143 3.80 2.29 -10.17
CA SER A 143 4.38 2.37 -8.83
C SER A 143 4.81 3.80 -8.51
N CYS A 144 4.94 4.11 -7.22
CA CYS A 144 5.64 5.32 -6.79
C CYS A 144 7.13 5.21 -7.10
N ASP A 145 7.72 6.30 -7.60
CA ASP A 145 9.16 6.46 -7.85
C ASP A 145 9.55 7.89 -7.45
N TRP A 146 10.85 8.16 -7.36
CA TRP A 146 11.37 9.48 -7.02
C TRP A 146 10.82 10.56 -7.95
N TRP A 147 10.46 11.71 -7.39
CA TRP A 147 9.80 12.80 -8.13
C TRP A 147 10.55 13.23 -9.40
N PHE A 148 11.89 13.17 -9.38
CA PHE A 148 12.74 13.55 -10.51
C PHE A 148 12.81 12.49 -11.62
N ASN A 149 12.42 11.24 -11.34
CA ASN A 149 12.34 10.16 -12.34
C ASN A 149 10.99 10.17 -13.09
N VAL A 150 9.98 10.81 -12.53
CA VAL A 150 8.60 10.73 -13.03
C VAL A 150 8.20 12.01 -13.75
N ARG A 151 7.70 11.86 -14.98
CA ARG A 151 7.10 12.96 -15.75
C ARG A 151 5.58 12.93 -15.56
N CYS A 152 5.10 13.50 -14.46
CA CYS A 152 3.67 13.51 -14.10
C CYS A 152 2.76 14.04 -15.23
N SER A 153 3.20 15.05 -15.99
CA SER A 153 2.45 15.60 -17.13
C SER A 153 2.19 14.58 -18.25
N LEU A 154 2.95 13.50 -18.34
CA LEU A 154 2.75 12.44 -19.33
C LEU A 154 1.77 11.36 -18.86
N SER A 155 1.36 11.37 -17.58
CA SER A 155 0.49 10.33 -17.01
C SER A 155 -0.82 10.14 -17.79
N PRO A 156 -1.56 11.18 -18.20
CA PRO A 156 -2.80 10.99 -18.96
C PRO A 156 -2.60 10.27 -20.30
N ALA A 157 -1.47 10.52 -20.97
CA ALA A 157 -1.12 9.83 -22.22
C ALA A 157 -0.77 8.34 -22.00
N LEU A 158 -0.45 7.96 -20.76
CA LEU A 158 -0.07 6.60 -20.36
C LEU A 158 -1.23 5.80 -19.74
N TYR A 159 -2.39 6.41 -19.45
CA TYR A 159 -3.58 5.68 -18.96
C TYR A 159 -3.99 4.49 -19.85
N PRO A 160 -3.86 4.53 -21.20
CA PRO A 160 -4.15 3.36 -22.03
C PRO A 160 -3.31 2.11 -21.75
N LEU A 161 -2.21 2.21 -20.98
CA LEU A 161 -1.45 1.04 -20.51
C LEU A 161 -2.31 0.11 -19.63
N ASN A 162 -3.30 0.66 -18.93
CA ASN A 162 -4.24 -0.10 -18.10
C ASN A 162 -5.04 -1.14 -18.91
N ALA A 163 -5.24 -0.91 -20.21
CA ALA A 163 -5.89 -1.87 -21.10
C ALA A 163 -5.18 -3.23 -21.17
N ARG A 164 -3.96 -3.36 -20.61
CA ARG A 164 -3.17 -4.60 -20.57
C ARG A 164 -3.32 -5.37 -19.26
N LEU A 165 -3.83 -4.77 -18.19
CA LEU A 165 -3.84 -5.37 -16.84
C LEU A 165 -4.71 -6.64 -16.77
N TYR A 166 -5.93 -6.58 -17.30
CA TYR A 166 -6.90 -7.67 -17.24
C TYR A 166 -6.96 -8.52 -18.52
N ARG A 167 -5.98 -8.36 -19.42
CA ARG A 167 -5.90 -9.20 -20.61
C ARG A 167 -5.57 -10.62 -20.20
N ARG A 168 -6.45 -11.57 -20.54
CA ARG A 168 -6.12 -13.00 -20.44
C ARG A 168 -4.88 -13.27 -21.28
N ARG A 169 -3.78 -13.63 -20.63
CA ARG A 169 -2.58 -14.11 -21.32
C ARG A 169 -2.98 -15.37 -22.08
N LYS A 170 -2.87 -15.34 -23.41
CA LYS A 170 -2.98 -16.56 -24.20
C LYS A 170 -1.83 -17.47 -23.76
N LYS A 171 -2.15 -18.64 -23.21
CA LYS A 171 -1.16 -19.65 -22.85
C LYS A 171 -0.44 -20.03 -24.14
N GLN A 172 0.82 -19.64 -24.26
CA GLN A 172 1.61 -19.98 -25.44
C GLN A 172 1.95 -21.47 -25.31
N ASN A 173 1.42 -22.28 -26.22
CA ASN A 173 1.62 -23.74 -26.19
C ASN A 173 3.06 -24.15 -26.53
N ARG A 174 3.90 -23.20 -26.94
CA ARG A 174 5.30 -23.42 -27.30
C ARG A 174 6.18 -22.64 -26.31
N PRO A 175 7.09 -23.29 -25.58
CA PRO A 175 8.11 -22.58 -24.82
C PRO A 175 8.88 -21.68 -25.79
N GLN A 176 8.95 -20.39 -25.51
CA GLN A 176 9.88 -19.55 -26.24
C GLN A 176 11.31 -19.96 -25.85
N PRO A 177 12.25 -20.06 -26.81
CA PRO A 177 13.63 -20.27 -26.45
C PRO A 177 14.07 -19.14 -25.52
N HIS A 178 14.83 -19.46 -24.47
CA HIS A 178 15.44 -18.44 -23.64
C HIS A 178 16.30 -17.55 -24.54
N ARG A 179 16.26 -16.23 -24.32
CA ARG A 179 17.13 -15.31 -25.05
C ARG A 179 18.56 -15.64 -24.64
N VAL A 180 19.34 -16.21 -25.55
CA VAL A 180 20.77 -16.44 -25.33
C VAL A 180 21.45 -15.08 -25.38
N ILE A 181 22.27 -14.79 -24.37
CA ILE A 181 23.12 -13.60 -24.37
C ILE A 181 24.31 -13.92 -25.28
N ASP A 182 24.14 -13.70 -26.57
CA ASP A 182 25.20 -13.94 -27.55
C ASP A 182 26.25 -12.82 -27.47
N LYS A 183 27.48 -13.13 -27.87
CA LYS A 183 28.58 -12.15 -27.94
C LYS A 183 28.18 -10.89 -28.73
N LYS A 184 27.45 -11.08 -29.82
CA LYS A 184 26.92 -9.97 -30.65
C LYS A 184 25.98 -9.04 -29.86
N LEU A 185 25.14 -9.58 -28.98
CA LEU A 185 24.24 -8.80 -28.15
C LEU A 185 25.00 -8.03 -27.06
N ILE A 186 26.04 -8.64 -26.49
CA ILE A 186 26.92 -7.96 -25.52
C ILE A 186 27.63 -6.79 -26.21
N ASP A 187 28.23 -7.05 -27.38
CA ASP A 187 28.94 -6.02 -28.14
C ASP A 187 28.00 -4.85 -28.50
N GLU A 188 26.73 -5.11 -28.83
CA GLU A 188 25.72 -4.06 -29.11
C GLU A 188 25.22 -3.29 -27.88
N ILE A 189 25.27 -3.87 -26.67
CA ILE A 189 24.83 -3.20 -25.43
C ILE A 189 25.91 -2.28 -24.86
N PHE A 190 27.20 -2.61 -25.08
CA PHE A 190 28.34 -1.91 -24.49
C PHE A 190 29.13 -1.05 -25.49
N LEU A 191 28.54 -0.72 -26.65
CA LEU A 191 29.06 0.23 -27.63
C LEU A 191 28.64 1.67 -27.34
#